data_AF-A0A022PQR5-F1
#
_entry.id   AF-A0A022PQR5-F1
#
_cell.length_a   1.000
_cell.length_b   1.000
_cell.length_c   1.000
_cell.angle_alpha   90.00
_cell.angle_beta   90.00
_cell.angle_gamma   90.00
#
_symmetry.space_group_name_H-M   'P 1'
#
loop_
_entity.id
_entity.type
_entity.pdbx_description
1 polymer ?
#
loop_
_entity_poly.entity_id
_entity_poly.type
_entity_poly.pdbx_seq_one_letter_code
_entity_poly.pdbx_strand_id
1 'polypeptide(L)'
;KISPGRPPVITPSSSTMASTTTIVVDESGNYGFERSDMYESKLAGSVEQYERHLFLCYKSHELWPTRVEESDADPLPKLLASALKARKNDIKLKTRLTICEAGDKGKLSDGDVLIFPEMIVYRGLIESEGDRFVEDVLVNEKVDLSGKIEKLSGSYVFVCCHNNRDRRCGVCGPILIEKFKEEIGSKDLTKHVFVTSCSHVGGHKYAGNVIIFSATPQGKISGNWYGYVTPGDIHELIDKQIGQGEAVDRIWRGQMGANIKGVEEPNHTNGTNVKSNEKQPEKIVAASASTGGCCRGADGFSCCKDENVENKPVKKGLLSWIGK
;
A
#
# COMPACT_ATOMS: atom_id res chain seq x y z
N LYS A 1 -10.44 76.77 -17.64
CA LYS A 1 -9.35 75.87 -18.15
C LYS A 1 -8.63 75.28 -16.95
N ILE A 2 -8.97 74.05 -16.55
CA ILE A 2 -8.23 73.27 -15.55
C ILE A 2 -8.30 71.81 -16.03
N SER A 3 -7.16 71.26 -16.43
CA SER A 3 -7.00 69.83 -16.78
C SER A 3 -6.89 68.98 -15.51
N PRO A 4 -7.39 67.73 -15.50
CA PRO A 4 -7.15 66.80 -14.41
C PRO A 4 -5.80 66.07 -14.59
N GLY A 5 -5.04 65.97 -13.50
CA GLY A 5 -3.75 65.28 -13.44
C GLY A 5 -3.87 63.75 -13.40
N ARG A 6 -2.83 63.09 -13.94
CA ARG A 6 -2.64 61.64 -14.08
C ARG A 6 -2.22 60.99 -12.72
N PRO A 7 -2.66 59.77 -12.39
CA PRO A 7 -2.21 59.08 -11.17
C PRO A 7 -0.83 58.41 -11.33
N PRO A 8 -0.10 58.13 -10.23
CA PRO A 8 1.26 57.62 -10.28
C PRO A 8 1.33 56.10 -10.54
N VAL A 9 2.40 55.69 -11.21
CA VAL A 9 2.76 54.31 -11.56
C VAL A 9 3.47 53.66 -10.37
N ILE A 10 2.98 52.51 -9.90
CA ILE A 10 3.62 51.69 -8.87
C ILE A 10 4.41 50.58 -9.57
N THR A 11 5.72 50.53 -9.37
CA THR A 11 6.60 49.43 -9.78
C THR A 11 6.66 48.37 -8.67
N PRO A 12 6.59 47.07 -8.98
CA PRO A 12 6.78 46.04 -7.96
C PRO A 12 8.27 45.79 -7.67
N SER A 13 8.60 45.75 -6.38
CA SER A 13 9.91 45.40 -5.85
C SER A 13 10.20 43.90 -5.97
N SER A 14 11.36 43.57 -6.52
CA SER A 14 11.92 42.22 -6.57
C SER A 14 12.30 41.77 -5.16
N SER A 15 11.67 40.69 -4.68
CA SER A 15 12.10 39.99 -3.46
C SER A 15 12.63 38.61 -3.85
N THR A 16 13.94 38.45 -3.71
CA THR A 16 14.67 37.20 -3.96
C THR A 16 14.57 36.36 -2.69
N MET A 17 13.71 35.34 -2.69
CA MET A 17 13.64 34.36 -1.60
C MET A 17 14.70 33.29 -1.83
N ALA A 18 15.66 33.21 -0.91
CA ALA A 18 16.71 32.21 -0.89
C ALA A 18 16.10 30.81 -0.74
N SER A 19 16.46 29.91 -1.65
CA SER A 19 16.10 28.50 -1.59
C SER A 19 16.98 27.82 -0.52
N THR A 20 16.38 27.49 0.61
CA THR A 20 17.00 26.63 1.61
C THR A 20 17.05 25.22 1.04
N THR A 21 18.20 24.84 0.49
CA THR A 21 18.45 23.48 0.02
C THR A 21 18.56 22.57 1.24
N THR A 22 17.49 21.83 1.54
CA THR A 22 17.51 20.74 2.51
C THR A 22 18.51 19.69 2.01
N ILE A 23 19.48 19.34 2.85
CA ILE A 23 20.45 18.28 2.56
C ILE A 23 19.68 16.97 2.47
N VAL A 24 19.40 16.51 1.26
CA VAL A 24 18.85 15.17 1.01
C VAL A 24 20.02 14.22 1.23
N VAL A 25 20.05 13.55 2.38
CA VAL A 25 20.93 12.40 2.56
C VAL A 25 20.50 11.37 1.51
N ASP A 26 21.44 10.89 0.70
CA ASP A 26 21.20 9.91 -0.35
C ASP A 26 20.78 8.57 0.27
N GLU A 27 19.50 8.46 0.59
CA GLU A 27 18.86 7.28 1.16
C GLU A 27 18.47 6.23 0.10
N SER A 28 18.84 6.48 -1.17
CA SER A 28 18.45 5.67 -2.33
C SER A 28 18.95 4.22 -2.24
N GLY A 29 20.18 4.01 -1.74
CA GLY A 29 20.78 2.69 -1.62
C GLY A 29 20.16 1.80 -0.52
N ASN A 30 19.56 2.40 0.51
CA ASN A 30 18.96 1.64 1.62
C ASN A 30 17.45 1.47 1.49
N TYR A 31 16.78 2.48 0.92
CA TYR A 31 15.32 2.53 0.87
C TYR A 31 14.73 2.72 -0.53
N GLY A 32 15.51 3.23 -1.48
CA GLY A 32 15.06 3.56 -2.84
C GLY A 32 15.08 2.37 -3.82
N PHE A 33 15.35 2.68 -5.09
CA PHE A 33 15.32 1.70 -6.19
C PHE A 33 16.66 1.00 -6.44
N GLU A 34 17.72 1.42 -5.74
CA GLU A 34 19.09 0.90 -5.90
C GLU A 34 19.49 -0.08 -4.80
N ARG A 35 18.53 -0.51 -3.96
CA ARG A 35 18.81 -1.45 -2.88
C ARG A 35 19.36 -2.76 -3.43
N SER A 36 20.37 -3.30 -2.76
CA SER A 36 21.01 -4.56 -3.16
C SER A 36 20.04 -5.74 -3.15
N ASP A 37 19.00 -5.69 -2.32
CA ASP A 37 18.00 -6.76 -2.17
C ASP A 37 16.84 -6.70 -3.19
N MET A 38 16.90 -5.77 -4.14
CA MET A 38 15.94 -5.71 -5.25
C MET A 38 16.02 -7.00 -6.08
N TYR A 39 14.85 -7.52 -6.47
CA TYR A 39 14.71 -8.71 -7.32
C TYR A 39 15.21 -10.05 -6.74
N GLU A 40 15.69 -10.10 -5.49
CA GLU A 40 16.14 -11.34 -4.86
C GLU A 40 14.99 -12.29 -4.48
N SER A 41 13.82 -11.74 -4.15
CA SER A 41 12.65 -12.54 -3.74
C SER A 41 11.70 -12.81 -4.90
N LYS A 42 11.18 -14.04 -4.95
CA LYS A 42 10.08 -14.41 -5.85
C LYS A 42 8.86 -13.51 -5.62
N LEU A 43 8.38 -12.86 -6.68
CA LEU A 43 7.20 -12.00 -6.66
C LEU A 43 5.90 -12.79 -6.89
N ALA A 44 5.85 -13.57 -7.97
CA ALA A 44 4.64 -14.27 -8.40
C ALA A 44 4.11 -15.21 -7.29
N GLY A 45 2.85 -14.99 -6.91
CA GLY A 45 2.18 -15.71 -5.82
C GLY A 45 2.45 -15.16 -4.42
N SER A 46 3.04 -13.97 -4.29
CA SER A 46 3.28 -13.32 -2.99
C SER A 46 2.08 -12.52 -2.46
N VAL A 47 0.98 -12.45 -3.20
CA VAL A 47 -0.26 -11.79 -2.77
C VAL A 47 -1.18 -12.84 -2.15
N GLU A 48 -1.64 -12.59 -0.93
CA GLU A 48 -2.68 -13.42 -0.32
C GLU A 48 -3.94 -13.43 -1.18
N GLN A 49 -4.57 -14.59 -1.33
CA GLN A 49 -5.81 -14.70 -2.09
C GLN A 49 -6.93 -13.87 -1.46
N TYR A 50 -7.63 -13.07 -2.26
CA TYR A 50 -8.84 -12.34 -1.90
C TYR A 50 -9.65 -12.03 -3.18
N GLU A 51 -10.91 -11.64 -3.03
CA GLU A 51 -11.87 -11.53 -4.13
C GLU A 51 -12.42 -10.10 -4.33
N ARG A 52 -12.50 -9.32 -3.25
CA ARG A 52 -12.98 -7.92 -3.26
C ARG A 52 -11.96 -7.01 -2.59
N HIS A 53 -11.67 -5.85 -3.19
CA HIS A 53 -10.82 -4.82 -2.57
C HIS A 53 -11.64 -3.56 -2.28
N LEU A 54 -11.61 -3.13 -1.04
CA LEU A 54 -12.12 -1.83 -0.58
C LEU A 54 -10.95 -0.86 -0.42
N PHE A 55 -11.10 0.33 -0.99
CA PHE A 55 -10.22 1.46 -0.70
C PHE A 55 -11.00 2.55 0.00
N LEU A 56 -10.73 2.77 1.29
CA LEU A 56 -11.28 3.90 2.03
C LEU A 56 -10.38 5.12 1.80
N CYS A 57 -10.94 6.17 1.21
CA CYS A 57 -10.33 7.49 1.09
C CYS A 57 -10.29 8.16 2.46
N TYR A 58 -9.09 8.47 2.95
CA TYR A 58 -8.94 9.05 4.27
C TYR A 58 -7.63 9.80 4.43
N LYS A 59 -7.69 11.13 4.62
CA LYS A 59 -6.56 12.04 4.87
C LYS A 59 -5.42 11.89 3.84
N SER A 60 -4.35 12.64 4.03
CA SER A 60 -3.11 12.46 3.29
C SER A 60 -2.26 11.34 3.89
N HIS A 61 -1.51 10.64 3.04
CA HIS A 61 -0.58 9.60 3.46
C HIS A 61 0.54 10.10 4.39
N GLU A 62 0.80 11.41 4.40
CA GLU A 62 1.76 12.05 5.29
C GLU A 62 1.28 12.09 6.74
N LEU A 63 -0.03 12.02 6.96
CA LEU A 63 -0.68 12.14 8.27
C LEU A 63 -1.01 10.78 8.90
N TRP A 64 -0.88 9.68 8.15
CA TRP A 64 -1.25 8.36 8.66
C TRP A 64 -0.28 7.87 9.74
N PRO A 65 -0.78 7.33 10.86
CA PRO A 65 0.07 6.62 11.81
C PRO A 65 0.48 5.26 11.21
N THR A 66 1.49 4.62 11.81
CA THR A 66 2.03 3.30 11.41
C THR A 66 0.94 2.23 11.16
N ARG A 67 -0.21 2.33 11.82
CA ARG A 67 -1.41 1.50 11.63
C ARG A 67 -2.66 2.35 11.62
N VAL A 68 -2.93 3.01 10.51
CA VAL A 68 -4.12 3.87 10.33
C VAL A 68 -5.42 3.11 10.65
N GLU A 69 -5.48 1.82 10.34
CA GLU A 69 -6.62 0.93 10.57
C GLU A 69 -6.76 0.43 12.03
N GLU A 70 -5.78 0.70 12.90
CA GLU A 70 -5.83 0.34 14.34
C GLU A 70 -5.80 1.58 15.24
N SER A 71 -5.65 2.78 14.66
CA SER A 71 -5.43 4.05 15.37
C SER A 71 -6.69 4.58 16.06
N ASP A 72 -6.58 4.91 17.35
CA ASP A 72 -7.64 5.62 18.10
C ASP A 72 -7.81 7.08 17.67
N ALA A 73 -6.78 7.68 17.05
CA ALA A 73 -6.83 9.04 16.52
C ALA A 73 -7.57 9.11 15.16
N ASP A 74 -7.81 7.95 14.53
CA ASP A 74 -8.40 7.82 13.20
C ASP A 74 -9.59 6.84 13.25
N PRO A 75 -10.69 7.24 13.92
CA PRO A 75 -11.80 6.35 14.23
C PRO A 75 -12.47 5.74 12.99
N LEU A 76 -12.61 6.48 11.88
CA LEU A 76 -13.29 5.95 10.69
C LEU A 76 -12.57 4.72 10.07
N PRO A 77 -11.28 4.77 9.72
CA PRO A 77 -10.52 3.57 9.32
C PRO A 77 -10.62 2.41 10.31
N LYS A 78 -10.47 2.70 11.61
CA LYS A 78 -10.49 1.68 12.67
C LYS A 78 -11.85 1.00 12.81
N LEU A 79 -12.94 1.78 12.80
CA LEU A 79 -14.30 1.28 12.91
C LEU A 79 -14.67 0.44 11.68
N LEU A 80 -14.33 0.90 10.47
CA LEU A 80 -14.57 0.12 9.25
C LEU A 80 -13.78 -1.20 9.24
N ALA A 81 -12.50 -1.17 9.63
CA ALA A 81 -11.69 -2.39 9.77
C ALA A 81 -12.28 -3.37 10.80
N SER A 82 -12.75 -2.84 11.93
CA SER A 82 -13.38 -3.63 13.00
C SER A 82 -14.70 -4.26 12.56
N ALA A 83 -15.55 -3.49 11.86
CA ALA A 83 -16.82 -3.97 11.31
C ALA A 83 -16.61 -5.09 10.28
N LEU A 84 -15.64 -4.92 9.36
CA LEU A 84 -15.26 -5.96 8.40
C LEU A 84 -14.78 -7.24 9.09
N LYS A 85 -13.97 -7.11 10.14
CA LYS A 85 -13.47 -8.25 10.91
C LYS A 85 -14.60 -8.96 11.65
N ALA A 86 -15.52 -8.21 12.26
CA ALA A 86 -16.65 -8.77 13.00
C ALA A 86 -17.61 -9.56 12.09
N ARG A 87 -17.74 -9.15 10.82
CA ARG A 87 -18.66 -9.75 9.83
C ARG A 87 -17.97 -10.63 8.80
N LYS A 88 -16.68 -10.98 9.00
CA LYS A 88 -15.85 -11.73 8.05
C LYS A 88 -16.52 -13.02 7.54
N ASN A 89 -17.24 -13.73 8.40
CA ASN A 89 -17.90 -15.00 8.05
C ASN A 89 -19.23 -14.82 7.31
N ASP A 90 -19.82 -13.63 7.39
CA ASP A 90 -21.10 -13.31 6.73
C ASP A 90 -20.87 -12.67 5.34
N ILE A 91 -19.69 -12.11 5.10
CA ILE A 91 -19.31 -11.53 3.81
C ILE A 91 -18.96 -12.67 2.83
N LYS A 92 -19.70 -12.75 1.73
CA LYS A 92 -19.56 -13.82 0.72
C LYS A 92 -18.19 -13.86 0.05
N LEU A 93 -17.65 -12.68 -0.29
CA LEU A 93 -16.37 -12.54 -0.98
C LEU A 93 -15.27 -12.21 0.00
N LYS A 94 -14.13 -12.91 -0.07
CA LYS A 94 -12.98 -12.57 0.78
C LYS A 94 -12.54 -11.13 0.49
N THR A 95 -12.82 -10.23 1.43
CA THR A 95 -12.71 -8.78 1.23
C THR A 95 -11.47 -8.24 1.92
N ARG A 96 -10.70 -7.41 1.20
CA ARG A 96 -9.51 -6.72 1.68
C ARG A 96 -9.80 -5.23 1.82
N LEU A 97 -9.37 -4.63 2.93
CA LEU A 97 -9.40 -3.18 3.12
C LEU A 97 -7.99 -2.59 2.95
N THR A 98 -7.91 -1.49 2.21
CA THR A 98 -6.74 -0.61 2.13
C THR A 98 -7.19 0.83 2.30
N ILE A 99 -6.39 1.67 2.94
CA ILE A 99 -6.63 3.12 2.99
C ILE A 99 -5.92 3.78 1.81
N CYS A 100 -6.58 4.69 1.11
CA CYS A 100 -5.97 5.54 0.09
C CYS A 100 -6.12 7.02 0.41
N GLU A 101 -5.23 7.82 -0.15
CA GLU A 101 -5.25 9.27 0.05
C GLU A 101 -6.53 9.87 -0.54
N ALA A 102 -7.21 10.69 0.27
CA ALA A 102 -8.28 11.56 -0.20
C ALA A 102 -7.67 12.77 -0.92
N GLY A 103 -8.22 13.15 -2.07
CA GLY A 103 -7.59 14.13 -2.95
C GLY A 103 -8.31 15.48 -2.99
N ASP A 104 -7.55 16.57 -2.83
CA ASP A 104 -8.04 17.96 -2.97
C ASP A 104 -8.42 18.37 -4.41
N LYS A 105 -8.10 17.53 -5.41
CA LYS A 105 -8.28 17.85 -6.85
C LYS A 105 -9.28 16.94 -7.58
N GLY A 106 -10.37 16.56 -6.90
CA GLY A 106 -11.68 16.65 -7.56
C GLY A 106 -12.43 15.37 -7.94
N LYS A 107 -12.23 14.22 -7.28
CA LYS A 107 -13.26 13.15 -7.35
C LYS A 107 -13.44 12.31 -6.09
N LEU A 108 -12.45 12.20 -5.21
CA LEU A 108 -12.52 11.32 -4.04
C LEU A 108 -12.28 12.14 -2.77
N SER A 109 -13.24 12.10 -1.86
CA SER A 109 -13.24 12.83 -0.60
C SER A 109 -13.01 11.89 0.58
N ASP A 110 -12.67 12.47 1.74
CA ASP A 110 -12.64 11.71 3.00
C ASP A 110 -13.97 10.97 3.22
N GLY A 111 -13.86 9.69 3.54
CA GLY A 111 -14.99 8.79 3.74
C GLY A 111 -15.51 8.11 2.47
N ASP A 112 -15.02 8.45 1.28
CA ASP A 112 -15.39 7.68 0.09
C ASP A 112 -14.78 6.26 0.16
N VAL A 113 -15.55 5.25 -0.25
CA VAL A 113 -15.10 3.85 -0.29
C VAL A 113 -15.23 3.30 -1.70
N LEU A 114 -14.10 3.06 -2.37
CA LEU A 114 -14.07 2.42 -3.67
C LEU A 114 -14.16 0.90 -3.50
N ILE A 115 -14.93 0.24 -4.36
CA ILE A 115 -15.21 -1.20 -4.28
C ILE A 115 -14.88 -1.84 -5.63
N PHE A 116 -13.90 -2.74 -5.61
CA PHE A 116 -13.48 -3.55 -6.76
C PHE A 116 -13.74 -5.04 -6.49
N PRO A 117 -14.18 -5.84 -7.48
CA PRO A 117 -14.25 -5.54 -8.92
C PRO A 117 -15.51 -4.78 -9.38
N GLU A 118 -16.40 -4.40 -8.47
CA GLU A 118 -17.71 -3.80 -8.78
C GLU A 118 -17.60 -2.43 -9.49
N MET A 119 -16.45 -1.76 -9.42
CA MET A 119 -16.21 -0.44 -10.02
C MET A 119 -17.25 0.58 -9.56
N ILE A 120 -17.45 0.64 -8.24
CA ILE A 120 -18.34 1.62 -7.61
C ILE A 120 -17.62 2.35 -6.49
N VAL A 121 -18.14 3.53 -6.15
CA VAL A 121 -17.74 4.28 -4.96
C VAL A 121 -18.97 4.53 -4.10
N TYR A 122 -18.86 4.22 -2.81
CA TYR A 122 -19.78 4.65 -1.78
C TYR A 122 -19.31 6.00 -1.22
N ARG A 123 -20.16 7.01 -1.27
CA ARG A 123 -19.82 8.40 -0.96
C ARG A 123 -19.97 8.72 0.52
N GLY A 124 -18.94 9.37 1.09
CA GLY A 124 -19.01 10.03 2.40
C GLY A 124 -19.45 9.11 3.54
N LEU A 125 -18.80 7.96 3.68
CA LEU A 125 -18.95 7.11 4.85
C LEU A 125 -18.48 7.86 6.10
N ILE A 126 -19.32 7.87 7.11
CA ILE A 126 -18.99 8.43 8.43
C ILE A 126 -18.88 7.31 9.47
N GLU A 127 -18.23 7.62 10.60
CA GLU A 127 -17.93 6.67 11.68
C GLU A 127 -19.15 5.89 12.15
N SER A 128 -20.28 6.57 12.37
CA SER A 128 -21.53 5.96 12.85
C SER A 128 -22.23 5.05 11.84
N GLU A 129 -21.78 5.03 10.58
CA GLU A 129 -22.39 4.24 9.51
C GLU A 129 -21.59 2.99 9.14
N GLY A 130 -20.41 2.78 9.73
CA GLY A 130 -19.51 1.67 9.37
C GLY A 130 -20.17 0.29 9.43
N ASP A 131 -20.86 -0.04 10.52
CA ASP A 131 -21.54 -1.33 10.69
C ASP A 131 -22.67 -1.52 9.67
N ARG A 132 -23.48 -0.47 9.46
CA ARG A 132 -24.58 -0.50 8.49
C ARG A 132 -24.05 -0.62 7.06
N PHE A 133 -22.96 0.05 6.74
CA PHE A 133 -22.29 -0.08 5.45
C PHE A 133 -21.86 -1.53 5.19
N VAL A 134 -21.18 -2.17 6.15
CA VAL A 134 -20.76 -3.57 6.00
C VAL A 134 -21.96 -4.50 5.85
N GLU A 135 -23.00 -4.32 6.67
CA GLU A 135 -24.22 -5.13 6.61
C GLU A 135 -24.95 -4.98 5.28
N ASP A 136 -25.24 -3.75 4.85
CA ASP A 136 -26.07 -3.53 3.66
C ASP A 136 -25.27 -3.75 2.37
N VAL A 137 -24.02 -3.27 2.27
CA VAL A 137 -23.24 -3.31 1.02
C VAL A 137 -22.53 -4.64 0.84
N LEU A 138 -21.95 -5.22 1.90
CA LEU A 138 -21.02 -6.35 1.76
C LEU A 138 -21.64 -7.69 2.12
N VAL A 139 -22.54 -7.72 3.12
CA VAL A 139 -23.24 -8.94 3.54
C VAL A 139 -24.51 -9.14 2.71
N ASN A 140 -25.39 -8.13 2.70
CA ASN A 140 -26.67 -8.22 2.02
C ASN A 140 -26.62 -7.83 0.53
N GLU A 141 -25.51 -7.26 0.06
CA GLU A 141 -25.30 -6.83 -1.34
C GLU A 141 -26.43 -5.91 -1.85
N LYS A 142 -26.99 -5.08 -0.96
CA LYS A 142 -27.99 -4.06 -1.29
C LYS A 142 -27.27 -2.87 -1.92
N VAL A 143 -27.35 -2.80 -3.25
CA VAL A 143 -26.76 -1.71 -4.05
C VAL A 143 -27.63 -0.44 -4.04
N ASP A 144 -28.87 -0.51 -3.53
CA ASP A 144 -29.80 0.62 -3.47
C ASP A 144 -29.69 1.40 -2.15
N LEU A 145 -28.51 1.98 -1.91
CA LEU A 145 -28.29 2.92 -0.80
C LEU A 145 -28.46 4.36 -1.30
N SER A 146 -29.71 4.73 -1.58
CA SER A 146 -30.23 6.11 -1.66
C SER A 146 -29.22 7.18 -2.13
N GLY A 147 -28.67 7.03 -3.34
CA GLY A 147 -27.83 8.06 -3.97
C GLY A 147 -26.39 8.19 -3.43
N LYS A 148 -25.94 7.35 -2.49
CA LYS A 148 -24.55 7.32 -2.02
C LYS A 148 -23.63 6.49 -2.91
N ILE A 149 -24.15 5.71 -3.87
CA ILE A 149 -23.34 4.83 -4.72
C ILE A 149 -23.25 5.40 -6.14
N GLU A 150 -22.02 5.56 -6.62
CA GLU A 150 -21.72 5.99 -7.99
C GLU A 150 -20.87 4.97 -8.74
N LYS A 151 -21.00 4.92 -10.07
CA LYS A 151 -20.15 4.07 -10.92
C LYS A 151 -18.81 4.76 -11.18
N LEU A 152 -17.75 3.98 -11.07
CA LEU A 152 -16.40 4.36 -11.48
C LEU A 152 -16.20 4.01 -12.96
N SER A 153 -15.43 4.85 -13.65
CA SER A 153 -14.92 4.60 -14.99
C SER A 153 -13.42 4.79 -15.02
N GLY A 154 -12.77 4.23 -16.05
CA GLY A 154 -11.31 4.30 -16.21
C GLY A 154 -10.56 3.22 -15.42
N SER A 155 -9.27 3.44 -15.26
CA SER A 155 -8.34 2.57 -14.52
C SER A 155 -7.83 3.27 -13.27
N TYR A 156 -7.60 2.51 -12.21
CA TYR A 156 -7.17 3.01 -10.91
C TYR A 156 -5.83 2.39 -10.51
N VAL A 157 -4.87 3.24 -10.20
CA VAL A 157 -3.50 2.89 -9.80
C VAL A 157 -3.31 3.33 -8.36
N PHE A 158 -3.00 2.37 -7.49
CA PHE A 158 -2.71 2.62 -6.09
C PHE A 158 -1.23 2.33 -5.82
N VAL A 159 -0.49 3.34 -5.39
CA VAL A 159 0.93 3.22 -5.06
C VAL A 159 1.12 3.33 -3.56
N CYS A 160 1.80 2.37 -2.95
CA CYS A 160 2.04 2.42 -1.51
C CYS A 160 3.04 3.54 -1.15
N CYS A 161 2.59 4.55 -0.40
CA CYS A 161 3.41 5.71 0.03
C CYS A 161 3.54 5.81 1.56
N HIS A 162 3.18 4.75 2.29
CA HIS A 162 3.03 4.80 3.75
C HIS A 162 4.36 4.84 4.53
N ASN A 163 4.98 6.03 4.61
CA ASN A 163 6.29 6.23 5.22
C ASN A 163 6.37 5.79 6.69
N ASN A 164 5.34 6.11 7.48
CA ASN A 164 5.32 5.81 8.92
C ASN A 164 5.17 4.32 9.24
N ARG A 165 4.79 3.51 8.25
CA ARG A 165 4.78 2.03 8.35
C ARG A 165 5.99 1.41 7.68
N ASP A 166 6.44 1.99 6.59
CA ASP A 166 7.46 1.42 5.75
C ASP A 166 8.28 2.53 5.06
N ARG A 167 9.53 2.71 5.49
CA ARG A 167 10.43 3.72 4.94
C ARG A 167 10.71 3.51 3.45
N ARG A 168 10.79 2.27 2.98
CA ARG A 168 10.99 1.97 1.54
C ARG A 168 9.79 2.45 0.73
N CYS A 169 8.57 2.21 1.20
CA CYS A 169 7.38 2.75 0.56
C CYS A 169 7.32 4.28 0.65
N GLY A 170 7.76 4.87 1.76
CA GLY A 170 7.86 6.33 1.91
C GLY A 170 8.85 7.00 0.95
N VAL A 171 9.93 6.31 0.58
CA VAL A 171 10.93 6.80 -0.37
C VAL A 171 10.53 6.51 -1.82
N CYS A 172 10.14 5.27 -2.14
CA CYS A 172 9.80 4.87 -3.51
C CYS A 172 8.45 5.44 -3.98
N GLY A 173 7.44 5.44 -3.10
CA GLY A 173 6.04 5.70 -3.45
C GLY A 173 5.81 7.08 -4.10
N PRO A 174 6.23 8.19 -3.45
CA PRO A 174 6.05 9.53 -4.01
C PRO A 174 6.67 9.70 -5.41
N ILE A 175 7.86 9.15 -5.63
CA ILE A 175 8.55 9.20 -6.93
C ILE A 175 7.73 8.46 -8.01
N LEU A 176 7.16 7.30 -7.68
CA LEU A 176 6.30 6.57 -8.61
C LEU A 176 4.98 7.31 -8.89
N ILE A 177 4.37 7.95 -7.89
CA ILE A 177 3.17 8.79 -8.07
C ILE A 177 3.45 9.92 -9.07
N GLU A 178 4.56 10.63 -8.90
CA GLU A 178 4.98 11.70 -9.80
C GLU A 178 5.20 11.16 -11.21
N LYS A 179 5.94 10.05 -11.35
CA LYS A 179 6.21 9.46 -12.65
C LYS A 179 4.96 8.97 -13.36
N PHE A 180 3.99 8.38 -12.64
CA PHE A 180 2.69 8.04 -13.21
C PHE A 180 1.95 9.29 -13.69
N LYS A 181 1.90 10.37 -12.89
CA LYS A 181 1.23 11.62 -13.28
C LYS A 181 1.85 12.23 -14.54
N GLU A 182 3.18 12.22 -14.66
CA GLU A 182 3.89 12.68 -15.86
C GLU A 182 3.47 11.88 -17.10
N GLU A 183 3.57 10.55 -17.05
CA GLU A 183 3.28 9.67 -18.19
C GLU A 183 1.79 9.68 -18.58
N ILE A 184 0.90 9.74 -17.59
CA ILE A 184 -0.55 9.90 -17.81
C ILE A 184 -0.82 11.26 -18.50
N GLY A 185 -0.15 12.32 -18.06
CA GLY A 185 -0.26 13.65 -18.64
C GLY A 185 0.26 13.71 -20.08
N SER A 186 1.43 13.15 -20.35
CA SER A 186 2.03 13.14 -21.69
C SER A 186 1.23 12.33 -22.72
N LYS A 187 0.44 11.35 -22.26
CA LYS A 187 -0.44 10.52 -23.10
C LYS A 187 -1.90 10.99 -23.15
N ASP A 188 -2.22 12.15 -22.55
CA ASP A 188 -3.59 12.69 -22.42
C ASP A 188 -4.60 11.70 -21.78
N LEU A 189 -4.13 10.91 -20.81
CA LEU A 189 -4.93 9.89 -20.12
C LEU A 189 -5.56 10.38 -18.81
N THR A 190 -5.46 11.67 -18.49
CA THR A 190 -5.86 12.26 -17.19
C THR A 190 -7.35 12.06 -16.85
N LYS A 191 -8.21 11.81 -17.85
CA LYS A 191 -9.63 11.51 -17.66
C LYS A 191 -9.94 10.02 -17.52
N HIS A 192 -8.96 9.16 -17.79
CA HIS A 192 -9.11 7.71 -17.94
C HIS A 192 -8.27 6.91 -16.94
N VAL A 193 -7.17 7.46 -16.43
CA VAL A 193 -6.28 6.78 -15.48
C VAL A 193 -6.12 7.66 -14.24
N PHE A 194 -6.46 7.10 -13.09
CA PHE A 194 -6.41 7.76 -11.79
C PHE A 194 -5.32 7.12 -10.95
N VAL A 195 -4.33 7.90 -10.52
CA VAL A 195 -3.26 7.42 -9.65
C VAL A 195 -3.35 8.09 -8.28
N THR A 196 -3.30 7.29 -7.20
CA THR A 196 -3.34 7.78 -5.82
C THR A 196 -2.43 6.99 -4.90
N SER A 197 -2.02 7.63 -3.81
CA SER A 197 -1.25 7.01 -2.74
C SER A 197 -2.14 6.06 -1.92
N CYS A 198 -1.58 4.96 -1.44
CA CYS A 198 -2.24 4.04 -0.53
C CYS A 198 -1.36 3.65 0.67
N SER A 199 -2.03 3.15 1.70
CA SER A 199 -1.44 2.61 2.92
C SER A 199 -0.64 1.34 2.63
N HIS A 200 0.07 0.83 3.64
CA HIS A 200 0.97 -0.30 3.45
C HIS A 200 0.21 -1.58 3.10
N VAL A 201 0.45 -2.08 1.89
CA VAL A 201 -0.25 -3.28 1.36
C VAL A 201 0.49 -4.60 1.60
N GLY A 202 1.55 -4.58 2.41
CA GLY A 202 2.39 -5.74 2.68
C GLY A 202 3.47 -5.97 1.63
N GLY A 203 4.52 -6.69 2.02
CA GLY A 203 5.65 -6.96 1.15
C GLY A 203 6.65 -5.81 1.10
N HIS A 204 7.15 -5.38 2.27
CA HIS A 204 8.24 -4.39 2.42
C HIS A 204 9.45 -4.70 1.52
N LYS A 205 9.84 -5.98 1.48
CA LYS A 205 10.91 -6.47 0.62
C LYS A 205 10.67 -6.24 -0.87
N TYR A 206 9.41 -6.01 -1.29
CA TYR A 206 9.00 -5.76 -2.68
C TYR A 206 8.68 -4.27 -2.94
N ALA A 207 9.10 -3.36 -2.05
CA ALA A 207 8.78 -1.93 -2.15
C ALA A 207 9.06 -1.34 -3.54
N GLY A 208 8.25 -0.35 -3.92
CA GLY A 208 7.76 -0.21 -5.29
C GLY A 208 6.45 -0.99 -5.50
N ASN A 209 5.58 -1.00 -4.49
CA ASN A 209 4.31 -1.73 -4.51
C ASN A 209 3.24 -0.91 -5.23
N VAL A 210 2.68 -1.47 -6.30
CA VAL A 210 1.63 -0.85 -7.12
C VAL A 210 0.49 -1.83 -7.34
N ILE A 211 -0.75 -1.36 -7.23
CA ILE A 211 -1.95 -2.14 -7.56
C ILE A 211 -2.69 -1.43 -8.68
N ILE A 212 -3.00 -2.14 -9.77
CA ILE A 212 -3.70 -1.59 -10.93
C ILE A 212 -5.03 -2.32 -11.11
N PHE A 213 -6.10 -1.56 -11.04
CA PHE A 213 -7.43 -1.98 -11.44
C PHE A 213 -7.76 -1.44 -12.82
N SER A 214 -7.93 -2.34 -13.78
CA SER A 214 -8.28 -2.02 -15.16
C SER A 214 -9.16 -3.12 -15.76
N ALA A 215 -9.96 -2.74 -16.76
CA ALA A 215 -10.72 -3.71 -17.55
C ALA A 215 -9.76 -4.52 -18.42
N THR A 216 -9.93 -5.85 -18.41
CA THR A 216 -9.33 -6.77 -19.38
C THR A 216 -9.97 -6.58 -20.76
N PRO A 217 -9.37 -7.11 -21.84
CA PRO A 217 -9.99 -7.08 -23.17
C PRO A 217 -11.39 -7.72 -23.22
N GLN A 218 -11.69 -8.63 -22.29
CA GLN A 218 -12.99 -9.27 -22.13
C GLN A 218 -13.99 -8.45 -21.29
N GLY A 219 -13.62 -7.24 -20.87
CA GLY A 219 -14.45 -6.35 -20.05
C GLY A 219 -14.51 -6.70 -18.56
N LYS A 220 -13.85 -7.78 -18.12
CA LYS A 220 -13.74 -8.14 -16.70
C LYS A 220 -12.73 -7.23 -16.01
N ILE A 221 -13.04 -6.78 -14.79
CA ILE A 221 -12.10 -6.00 -13.98
C ILE A 221 -11.03 -6.91 -13.39
N SER A 222 -9.77 -6.57 -13.67
CA SER A 222 -8.59 -7.18 -13.05
C SER A 222 -8.08 -6.26 -11.94
N GLY A 223 -7.43 -6.83 -10.92
CA GLY A 223 -6.72 -6.09 -9.87
C GLY A 223 -5.33 -6.68 -9.72
N ASN A 224 -4.39 -6.23 -10.55
CA ASN A 224 -3.03 -6.77 -10.62
C ASN A 224 -2.10 -6.06 -9.64
N TRP A 225 -1.29 -6.83 -8.94
CA TRP A 225 -0.30 -6.36 -7.97
C TRP A 225 1.09 -6.46 -8.56
N TYR A 226 1.87 -5.42 -8.34
CA TYR A 226 3.25 -5.30 -8.78
C TYR A 226 4.15 -4.96 -7.61
N GLY A 227 5.38 -5.45 -7.66
CA GLY A 227 6.45 -5.14 -6.69
C GLY A 227 7.75 -4.88 -7.42
N TYR A 228 8.71 -4.27 -6.73
CA TYR A 228 9.95 -3.79 -7.34
C TYR A 228 9.75 -2.83 -8.52
N VAL A 229 8.60 -2.14 -8.56
CA VAL A 229 8.32 -1.14 -9.60
C VAL A 229 9.27 0.03 -9.43
N THR A 230 9.91 0.42 -10.53
CA THR A 230 10.80 1.58 -10.66
C THR A 230 10.19 2.61 -11.62
N PRO A 231 10.71 3.85 -11.65
CA PRO A 231 10.27 4.86 -12.62
C PRO A 231 10.39 4.40 -14.09
N GLY A 232 11.36 3.52 -14.38
CA GLY A 232 11.55 2.94 -15.71
C GLY A 232 10.43 2.00 -16.14
N ASP A 233 9.64 1.46 -15.21
CA ASP A 233 8.59 0.48 -15.50
C ASP A 233 7.23 1.12 -15.81
N ILE A 234 7.07 2.41 -15.52
CA ILE A 234 5.77 3.11 -15.60
C ILE A 234 5.21 3.12 -17.03
N HIS A 235 6.06 3.32 -18.02
CA HIS A 235 5.64 3.30 -19.42
C HIS A 235 5.04 1.93 -19.81
N GLU A 236 5.66 0.84 -19.36
CA GLU A 236 5.20 -0.53 -19.64
C GLU A 236 3.90 -0.85 -18.91
N LEU A 237 3.75 -0.40 -17.65
CA LEU A 237 2.49 -0.55 -16.91
C LEU A 237 1.33 0.21 -17.55
N ILE A 238 1.57 1.40 -18.11
CA ILE A 238 0.54 2.16 -18.82
C ILE A 238 0.22 1.49 -20.16
N ASP A 239 1.22 1.14 -20.96
CA ASP A 239 0.99 0.68 -22.33
C ASP A 239 0.49 -0.78 -22.37
N LYS A 240 1.08 -1.68 -21.58
CA LYS A 240 0.67 -3.09 -21.54
C LYS A 240 -0.48 -3.34 -20.58
N GLN A 241 -0.31 -3.08 -19.29
CA GLN A 241 -1.33 -3.44 -18.30
C GLN A 241 -2.60 -2.61 -18.45
N ILE A 242 -2.50 -1.30 -18.65
CA ILE A 242 -3.68 -0.43 -18.79
C ILE A 242 -4.17 -0.42 -20.24
N GLY A 243 -3.27 -0.26 -21.21
CA GLY A 243 -3.62 -0.14 -22.63
C GLY A 243 -4.04 -1.44 -23.31
N GLN A 244 -3.39 -2.56 -23.00
CA GLN A 244 -3.62 -3.87 -23.64
C GLN A 244 -4.31 -4.88 -22.71
N GLY A 245 -4.32 -4.63 -21.40
CA GLY A 245 -4.81 -5.56 -20.39
C GLY A 245 -3.86 -6.75 -20.14
N GLU A 246 -2.59 -6.61 -20.52
CA GLU A 246 -1.56 -7.63 -20.37
C GLU A 246 -0.71 -7.37 -19.12
N ALA A 247 -0.59 -8.36 -18.24
CA ALA A 247 0.22 -8.23 -17.03
C ALA A 247 1.72 -8.17 -17.35
N VAL A 248 2.46 -7.39 -16.56
CA VAL A 248 3.93 -7.31 -16.68
C VAL A 248 4.57 -8.36 -15.78
N ASP A 249 4.70 -9.59 -16.29
CA ASP A 249 5.07 -10.79 -15.51
C ASP A 249 6.32 -10.64 -14.63
N ARG A 250 7.37 -9.97 -15.13
CA ARG A 250 8.64 -9.80 -14.42
C ARG A 250 8.52 -9.09 -13.06
N ILE A 251 7.51 -8.23 -12.91
CA ILE A 251 7.24 -7.45 -11.70
C ILE A 251 5.89 -7.83 -11.06
N TRP A 252 5.21 -8.85 -11.59
CA TRP A 252 3.89 -9.25 -11.16
C TRP A 252 3.94 -10.11 -9.89
N ARG A 253 3.11 -9.74 -8.90
CA ARG A 253 3.00 -10.42 -7.61
C ARG A 253 1.79 -11.34 -7.50
N GLY A 254 0.67 -10.95 -8.12
CA GLY A 254 -0.62 -11.62 -7.95
C GLY A 254 -1.77 -10.80 -8.51
N GLN A 255 -2.96 -11.40 -8.51
CA GLN A 255 -4.18 -10.77 -9.01
C GLN A 255 -5.36 -11.03 -8.08
N MET A 256 -6.20 -10.02 -7.84
CA MET A 256 -7.47 -10.16 -7.16
C MET A 256 -8.38 -11.19 -7.85
N GLY A 257 -8.96 -12.11 -7.08
CA GLY A 257 -9.86 -13.15 -7.57
C GLY A 257 -9.17 -14.28 -8.35
N ALA A 258 -7.83 -14.29 -8.44
CA ALA A 258 -7.10 -15.40 -9.03
C ALA A 258 -6.89 -16.51 -7.99
N ASN A 259 -7.36 -17.73 -8.31
CA ASN A 259 -6.92 -18.94 -7.63
C ASN A 259 -5.58 -19.36 -8.25
N ILE A 260 -4.49 -19.20 -7.52
CA ILE A 260 -3.23 -19.85 -7.91
C ILE A 260 -3.41 -21.33 -7.59
N LYS A 261 -3.80 -22.13 -8.58
CA LYS A 261 -3.67 -23.59 -8.46
C LYS A 261 -2.20 -23.88 -8.18
N GLY A 262 -1.95 -24.61 -7.10
CA GLY A 262 -0.63 -24.76 -6.49
C GLY A 262 0.46 -25.10 -7.50
N VAL A 263 1.61 -24.45 -7.35
CA VAL A 263 2.87 -25.08 -7.72
C VAL A 263 2.93 -26.36 -6.89
N GLU A 264 2.91 -27.50 -7.57
CA GLU A 264 2.97 -28.82 -6.93
C GLU A 264 4.17 -28.85 -5.97
N GLU A 265 3.89 -28.99 -4.67
CA GLU A 265 4.94 -29.39 -3.74
C GLU A 265 5.37 -30.81 -4.11
N PRO A 266 6.68 -31.13 -4.10
CA PRO A 266 7.11 -32.49 -4.34
C PRO A 266 6.51 -33.39 -3.27
N ASN A 267 5.74 -34.39 -3.69
CA ASN A 267 5.22 -35.44 -2.84
C ASN A 267 6.36 -36.13 -2.08
N HIS A 268 6.60 -35.74 -0.83
CA HIS A 268 7.32 -36.57 0.11
C HIS A 268 6.41 -37.73 0.53
N THR A 269 6.48 -38.82 -0.23
CA THR A 269 5.97 -40.12 0.20
C THR A 269 6.85 -40.63 1.34
N ASN A 270 6.38 -40.45 2.59
CA ASN A 270 6.92 -41.14 3.75
C ASN A 270 6.51 -42.63 3.67
N GLY A 271 7.31 -43.41 2.95
CA GLY A 271 7.37 -44.86 3.15
C GLY A 271 8.35 -45.16 4.27
N THR A 272 7.85 -45.57 5.45
CA THR A 272 8.71 -46.19 6.47
C THR A 272 8.06 -47.48 6.93
N ASN A 273 8.66 -48.61 6.56
CA ASN A 273 8.49 -49.85 7.31
C ASN A 273 9.67 -50.78 7.07
N VAL A 274 10.75 -50.66 7.85
CA VAL A 274 11.57 -51.80 8.32
C VAL A 274 12.23 -51.39 9.65
N LYS A 275 11.97 -52.19 10.69
CA LYS A 275 12.66 -52.17 11.98
C LYS A 275 13.95 -52.99 11.88
N SER A 276 15.04 -52.50 12.46
CA SER A 276 15.99 -53.33 13.25
C SER A 276 17.03 -52.46 13.96
N ASN A 277 17.15 -52.68 15.27
CA ASN A 277 18.34 -52.66 16.16
C ASN A 277 19.69 -52.34 15.50
N GLU A 278 20.63 -51.60 16.12
CA GLU A 278 21.10 -51.67 17.50
C GLU A 278 22.08 -50.49 17.80
N LYS A 279 22.24 -50.18 19.10
CA LYS A 279 23.39 -49.54 19.81
C LYS A 279 23.69 -48.03 19.69
N GLN A 280 23.63 -47.36 20.85
CA GLN A 280 24.41 -46.14 21.19
C GLN A 280 25.87 -46.50 21.55
N PRO A 281 26.82 -45.56 21.41
CA PRO A 281 27.29 -44.80 22.60
C PRO A 281 27.52 -43.28 22.39
N GLU A 282 27.96 -42.66 23.48
CA GLU A 282 27.88 -41.26 23.95
C GLU A 282 28.58 -40.10 23.18
N LYS A 283 27.97 -38.90 23.36
CA LYS A 283 28.46 -37.49 23.51
C LYS A 283 29.55 -36.90 22.57
N ILE A 284 29.26 -35.70 21.99
CA ILE A 284 29.88 -34.37 22.24
C ILE A 284 29.39 -33.29 21.22
N VAL A 285 28.77 -32.22 21.77
CA VAL A 285 28.83 -30.76 21.48
C VAL A 285 28.79 -30.16 20.04
N ALA A 286 27.82 -29.23 19.89
CA ALA A 286 27.73 -27.98 19.10
C ALA A 286 27.51 -27.98 17.57
N ALA A 287 26.32 -27.52 17.16
CA ALA A 287 26.12 -26.34 16.31
C ALA A 287 24.63 -25.97 16.29
N SER A 288 24.28 -24.77 16.79
CA SER A 288 22.91 -24.22 16.73
C SER A 288 22.62 -23.69 15.32
N ALA A 289 21.91 -24.45 14.51
CA ALA A 289 21.26 -23.95 13.31
C ALA A 289 19.90 -23.35 13.71
N SER A 290 19.80 -22.02 13.62
CA SER A 290 18.54 -21.28 13.74
C SER A 290 17.66 -21.57 12.51
N THR A 291 16.75 -22.54 12.65
CA THR A 291 15.65 -22.73 11.70
C THR A 291 14.59 -21.67 11.98
N GLY A 292 14.78 -20.47 11.44
CA GLY A 292 13.80 -19.39 11.48
C GLY A 292 12.64 -19.67 10.52
N GLY A 293 11.62 -20.39 11.01
CA GLY A 293 10.38 -20.64 10.28
C GLY A 293 9.62 -19.34 9.99
N CYS A 294 9.24 -19.14 8.72
CA CYS A 294 8.39 -18.04 8.31
C CYS A 294 6.95 -18.24 8.84
N CYS A 295 6.54 -17.39 9.76
CA CYS A 295 5.16 -17.31 10.23
C CYS A 295 4.24 -16.82 9.09
N ARG A 296 3.43 -17.73 8.53
CA ARG A 296 2.28 -17.35 7.69
C ARG A 296 1.14 -16.96 8.63
N GLY A 297 0.93 -15.66 8.81
CA GLY A 297 -0.28 -15.14 9.47
C GLY A 297 -1.49 -15.39 8.59
N ALA A 298 -2.52 -16.05 9.14
CA ALA A 298 -3.70 -16.48 8.40
C ALA A 298 -4.84 -15.46 8.51
N ASP A 299 -4.65 -14.18 8.17
CA ASP A 299 -5.73 -13.19 8.37
C ASP A 299 -5.69 -11.90 7.50
N GLY A 300 -4.91 -11.82 6.40
CA GLY A 300 -4.95 -10.62 5.55
C GLY A 300 -4.34 -9.35 6.18
N PHE A 301 -3.73 -9.47 7.36
CA PHE A 301 -2.94 -8.44 8.01
C PHE A 301 -1.52 -8.98 8.25
N SER A 302 -0.53 -8.31 7.65
CA SER A 302 0.88 -8.67 7.74
C SER A 302 1.42 -8.39 9.15
N CYS A 303 1.47 -9.41 10.00
CA CYS A 303 2.20 -9.38 11.26
C CYS A 303 3.71 -9.47 11.00
N CYS A 304 4.41 -8.34 10.98
CA CYS A 304 5.84 -8.30 11.23
C CYS A 304 6.05 -7.72 12.64
N LYS A 305 6.78 -8.46 13.48
CA LYS A 305 7.32 -7.97 14.76
C LYS A 305 8.52 -7.08 14.46
N ASP A 306 8.55 -5.90 15.07
CA ASP A 306 9.70 -5.00 15.03
C ASP A 306 10.87 -5.60 15.86
N GLU A 307 12.08 -5.57 15.31
CA GLU A 307 13.30 -5.70 16.11
C GLU A 307 13.47 -4.42 16.93
N ASN A 308 13.18 -4.53 18.22
CA ASN A 308 13.39 -3.46 19.18
C ASN A 308 14.91 -3.28 19.40
N VAL A 309 15.50 -2.25 18.80
CA VAL A 309 16.82 -1.76 19.23
C VAL A 309 16.60 -0.92 20.48
N GLU A 310 16.75 -1.54 21.65
CA GLU A 310 16.79 -0.83 22.93
C GLU A 310 18.02 0.11 22.97
N ASN A 311 17.78 1.41 22.90
CA ASN A 311 18.76 2.43 23.28
C ASN A 311 18.96 2.39 24.80
N LYS A 312 20.07 1.82 25.27
CA LYS A 312 20.49 1.91 26.67
C LYS A 312 20.86 3.35 27.03
N PRO A 313 20.40 3.90 28.17
CA PRO A 313 20.80 5.22 28.61
C PRO A 313 22.24 5.21 29.13
N VAL A 314 23.06 6.13 28.59
CA VAL A 314 24.41 6.42 29.10
C VAL A 314 24.28 7.11 30.46
N LYS A 315 24.83 6.47 31.51
CA LYS A 315 25.00 7.08 32.84
C LYS A 315 25.94 8.28 32.73
N LYS A 316 25.44 9.50 32.93
CA LYS A 316 26.29 10.66 33.22
C LYS A 316 26.86 10.51 34.64
N GLY A 317 28.19 10.41 34.71
CA GLY A 317 28.95 10.40 35.95
C GLY A 317 28.79 11.71 36.70
N LEU A 318 28.56 11.57 38.00
CA LEU A 318 28.57 12.62 39.00
C LEU A 318 30.02 13.05 39.24
N LEU A 319 30.37 14.30 38.96
CA LEU A 319 31.63 14.90 39.39
C LEU A 319 31.33 16.19 40.17
N SER A 320 31.70 16.11 41.44
CA SER A 320 31.71 17.14 42.48
C SER A 320 32.46 18.40 42.05
N TRP A 321 31.92 19.57 42.39
CA TRP A 321 32.68 20.82 42.44
C TRP A 321 32.61 21.42 43.86
N ILE A 322 33.79 21.65 44.44
CA ILE A 322 34.04 22.36 45.71
C ILE A 322 34.68 23.71 45.38
N GLY A 323 34.25 24.76 46.10
CA GLY A 323 34.97 26.02 46.34
C GLY A 323 34.70 27.11 45.30
N LYS A 324 34.45 28.37 45.66
CA LYS A 324 34.61 29.16 46.89
C LYS A 324 33.47 30.17 46.98
#